data_AF-A0A537JFJ9-F1
#
_entry.id   AF-A0A537JFJ9-F1
#
_cell.length_a   1.000
_cell.length_b   1.000
_cell.length_c   1.000
_cell.angle_alpha   90.00
_cell.angle_beta   90.00
_cell.angle_gamma   90.00
#
_symmetry.space_group_name_H-M   'P 1'
#
loop_
_entity.id
_entity.type
_entity.pdbx_description
1 polymer ?
#
loop_
_entity_poly.entity_id
_entity_poly.type
_entity_poly.pdbx_seq_one_letter_code
_entity_poly.pdbx_strand_id
1 'polypeptide(L)'
;GQYRLIYRCTLSNSTAFGFTLRRTQFPVRLAFAMTINKSQGQSLQTVGIDLRSPVFAHGQLYVALSRTTDVRKLSILFPPETREGITQNIWYPEVVQFLSTVHT
;
A
#
# COMPACT_ATOMS: atom_id res chain seq x y z
N GLY A 1 -14.17 18.71 34.46
CA GLY A 1 -14.78 18.31 33.18
C GLY A 1 -15.17 16.85 33.25
N GLN A 2 -16.33 16.47 32.73
CA GLN A 2 -16.78 15.06 32.70
C GLN A 2 -15.97 14.28 31.67
N TYR A 3 -15.30 13.20 32.10
CA TYR A 3 -14.66 12.26 31.19
C TYR A 3 -15.73 11.32 30.61
N ARG A 4 -15.86 11.26 29.27
CA ARG A 4 -16.70 10.27 28.57
C ARG A 4 -15.81 9.27 27.85
N LEU A 5 -15.94 8.00 28.20
CA LEU A 5 -15.24 6.90 27.52
C LEU A 5 -16.04 6.50 26.26
N ILE A 6 -15.39 6.55 25.10
CA ILE A 6 -15.95 6.04 23.85
C ILE A 6 -15.31 4.68 23.57
N TYR A 7 -16.06 3.61 23.80
CA TYR A 7 -15.62 2.26 23.45
C TYR A 7 -15.50 2.14 21.92
N ARG A 8 -14.27 1.92 21.43
CA ARG A 8 -13.99 1.87 19.98
C ARG A 8 -14.29 0.52 19.34
N CYS A 9 -14.36 -0.55 20.14
CA CYS A 9 -14.70 -1.90 19.70
C CYS A 9 -15.73 -2.50 20.67
N THR A 10 -16.82 -3.06 20.14
CA THR A 10 -17.83 -3.80 20.90
C THR A 10 -17.96 -5.20 20.32
N LEU A 11 -17.95 -6.21 21.19
CA LEU A 11 -18.14 -7.61 20.83
C LEU A 11 -19.50 -8.07 21.36
N SER A 12 -20.34 -8.64 20.51
CA SER A 12 -21.64 -9.22 20.91
C SER A 12 -21.79 -10.62 20.34
N ASN A 13 -22.38 -11.55 21.08
CA ASN A 13 -22.70 -12.88 20.54
C ASN A 13 -23.80 -12.77 19.47
N SER A 14 -23.64 -13.45 18.35
CA SER A 14 -24.65 -13.53 17.28
C SER A 14 -25.00 -14.98 17.06
N THR A 15 -26.29 -15.30 17.16
CA THR A 15 -26.81 -16.66 16.98
C THR A 15 -26.56 -17.22 15.59
N ALA A 16 -26.31 -16.36 14.59
CA ALA A 16 -26.00 -16.77 13.21
C ALA A 16 -24.50 -16.95 12.93
N PHE A 17 -23.61 -16.22 13.62
CA PHE A 17 -22.17 -16.16 13.28
C PHE A 17 -21.22 -16.30 14.49
N GLY A 18 -21.72 -16.75 15.65
CA GLY A 18 -20.94 -16.95 16.89
C GLY A 18 -20.57 -15.66 17.62
N PHE A 19 -20.16 -14.60 16.91
CA PHE A 19 -20.02 -13.25 17.46
C PHE A 19 -20.05 -12.18 16.36
N THR A 20 -20.21 -10.93 16.78
CA THR A 20 -20.21 -9.73 15.94
C THR A 20 -19.30 -8.70 16.60
N LEU A 21 -18.30 -8.23 15.84
CA LEU A 21 -17.40 -7.16 16.25
C LEU A 21 -17.80 -5.86 15.57
N ARG A 22 -18.18 -4.85 16.36
CA ARG A 22 -18.50 -3.51 15.89
C ARG A 22 -17.38 -2.55 16.25
N ARG A 23 -16.83 -1.85 15.26
CA ARG A 23 -15.81 -0.80 15.46
C ARG A 23 -16.40 0.58 15.22
N THR A 24 -16.28 1.48 16.18
CA THR A 24 -16.68 2.89 16.06
C THR A 24 -15.43 3.75 15.96
N GLN A 25 -15.19 4.31 14.77
CA GLN A 25 -14.06 5.18 14.50
C GLN A 25 -14.45 6.22 13.44
N PHE A 26 -13.90 7.44 13.55
CA PHE A 26 -14.00 8.43 12.48
C PHE A 26 -13.32 7.91 11.20
N PRO A 27 -13.93 8.08 10.02
CA PRO A 27 -13.37 7.62 8.74
C PRO A 27 -12.23 8.53 8.26
N VAL A 28 -11.29 8.87 9.14
CA VAL A 28 -10.12 9.70 8.85
C VAL A 28 -8.85 8.88 9.07
N ARG A 29 -7.90 9.03 8.16
CA ARG A 29 -6.56 8.45 8.23
C ARG A 29 -5.55 9.52 7.86
N LEU A 30 -4.41 9.55 8.55
CA LEU A 30 -3.24 10.31 8.09
C LEU A 30 -2.90 9.80 6.68
N ALA A 31 -3.02 10.67 5.67
CA ALA A 31 -2.89 10.30 4.26
C ALA A 31 -1.58 10.79 3.62
N PHE A 32 -0.68 11.38 4.41
CA PHE A 32 0.59 11.90 3.91
C PHE A 32 1.54 10.76 3.48
N ALA A 33 1.50 9.64 4.20
CA ALA A 33 2.20 8.42 3.84
C ALA A 33 1.20 7.27 3.80
N MET A 34 1.26 6.47 2.73
CA MET A 34 0.45 5.28 2.57
C MET A 34 1.30 4.14 2.03
N THR A 35 0.86 2.90 2.26
CA THR A 35 1.55 1.75 1.71
C THR A 35 1.31 1.65 0.20
N ILE A 36 2.27 1.04 -0.51
CA ILE A 36 2.18 0.84 -1.97
C ILE A 36 0.86 0.14 -2.34
N ASN A 37 0.47 -0.89 -1.60
CA ASN A 37 -0.78 -1.62 -1.84
C ASN A 37 -2.02 -0.73 -1.67
N LYS A 38 -1.99 0.26 -0.76
CA LYS A 38 -3.10 1.21 -0.59
C LYS A 38 -3.14 2.27 -1.68
N SER A 39 -2.00 2.59 -2.29
CA SER A 39 -1.92 3.49 -3.44
C SER A 39 -2.42 2.85 -4.75
N GLN A 40 -2.74 1.55 -4.76
CA GLN A 40 -3.17 0.86 -5.96
C GLN A 40 -4.43 1.49 -6.57
N GLY A 41 -4.35 1.90 -7.84
CA GLY A 41 -5.46 2.54 -8.56
C GLY A 41 -5.62 4.04 -8.31
N GLN A 42 -4.68 4.67 -7.61
CA GLN A 42 -4.69 6.13 -7.40
C GLN A 42 -3.74 6.84 -8.36
N SER A 43 -4.10 8.06 -8.76
CA SER A 43 -3.21 8.99 -9.47
C SER A 43 -2.82 10.12 -8.51
N LEU A 44 -1.52 10.31 -8.30
CA LEU A 44 -0.94 11.27 -7.37
C LEU A 44 -0.11 12.30 -8.15
N GLN A 45 -0.19 13.57 -7.75
CA GLN A 45 0.53 14.65 -8.42
C GLN A 45 2.04 14.64 -8.13
N THR A 46 2.43 14.27 -6.91
CA THR A 46 3.82 14.20 -6.45
C THR A 46 3.95 13.01 -5.52
N VAL A 47 5.01 12.21 -5.70
CA VAL A 47 5.18 10.93 -5.01
C VAL A 47 6.60 10.84 -4.47
N GLY A 48 6.69 10.60 -3.16
CA GLY A 48 7.91 10.12 -2.51
C GLY A 48 7.79 8.62 -2.25
N ILE A 49 8.73 7.82 -2.74
CA ILE A 49 8.80 6.38 -2.49
C ILE A 49 9.96 6.10 -1.51
N ASP A 50 9.64 5.51 -0.37
CA ASP A 50 10.63 5.05 0.59
C ASP A 50 10.98 3.58 0.31
N LEU A 51 12.19 3.34 -0.20
CA LEU A 51 12.75 2.02 -0.49
C LEU A 51 13.88 1.64 0.47
N ARG A 52 13.96 2.26 1.65
CA ARG A 52 14.91 1.82 2.69
C ARG A 52 14.69 0.37 3.11
N SER A 53 13.46 -0.11 2.97
CA SER A 53 13.14 -1.54 3.00
C SER A 53 12.80 -2.01 1.59
N PRO A 54 13.35 -3.16 1.13
CA PRO A 54 13.10 -3.66 -0.21
C PRO A 54 11.63 -4.05 -0.40
N VAL A 55 11.15 -3.96 -1.65
CA VAL A 55 9.84 -4.50 -2.03
C VAL A 55 9.82 -6.02 -1.83
N PHE A 56 8.67 -6.57 -1.43
CA PHE A 56 8.55 -7.99 -1.08
C PHE A 56 7.58 -8.76 -1.98
N ALA A 57 6.85 -8.07 -2.86
CA ALA A 57 5.85 -8.68 -3.73
C ALA A 57 6.04 -8.29 -5.21
N HIS A 58 5.57 -9.18 -6.09
CA HIS A 58 5.58 -8.93 -7.52
C HIS A 58 4.78 -7.68 -7.91
N GLY A 59 5.32 -6.89 -8.83
CA GLY A 59 4.66 -5.70 -9.36
C GLY A 59 4.56 -4.54 -8.37
N GLN A 60 4.99 -4.71 -7.11
CA GLN A 60 4.88 -3.68 -6.08
C GLN A 60 5.69 -2.43 -6.43
N LEU A 61 6.93 -2.60 -6.91
CA LEU A 61 7.76 -1.48 -7.36
C LEU A 61 7.09 -0.74 -8.54
N TYR A 62 6.55 -1.48 -9.51
CA TYR A 62 5.82 -0.90 -10.64
C TYR A 62 4.57 -0.14 -10.20
N VAL A 63 3.79 -0.70 -9.27
CA VAL A 63 2.61 -0.05 -8.67
C VAL A 63 3.01 1.28 -8.03
N ALA A 64 4.13 1.35 -7.32
CA ALA A 64 4.60 2.58 -6.70
C ALA A 64 5.05 3.63 -7.72
N LEU A 65 5.85 3.23 -8.71
CA LEU A 65 6.39 4.12 -9.74
C LEU A 65 5.29 4.70 -10.65
N SER A 66 4.27 3.89 -10.97
CA SER A 66 3.15 4.29 -11.84
C SER A 66 2.11 5.17 -11.15
N ARG A 67 2.35 5.67 -9.93
CA ARG A 67 1.42 6.59 -9.23
C ARG A 67 1.52 8.04 -9.70
N THR A 68 2.61 8.41 -10.35
CA THR A 68 2.78 9.72 -11.00
C THR A 68 2.98 9.54 -12.49
N THR A 69 2.55 10.53 -13.26
CA THR A 69 2.77 10.61 -14.71
C THR A 69 4.06 11.35 -15.07
N ASP A 70 4.63 12.10 -14.13
CA ASP A 70 5.84 12.92 -14.34
C ASP A 70 6.97 12.45 -13.42
N VAL A 71 8.09 12.03 -14.03
CA VAL A 71 9.29 11.55 -13.33
C VAL A 71 9.94 12.64 -12.47
N ARG A 72 9.79 13.92 -12.83
CA ARG A 72 10.34 15.05 -12.03
C ARG A 72 9.61 15.22 -10.70
N LYS A 73 8.40 14.66 -10.60
CA LYS A 73 7.56 14.67 -9.39
C LYS A 73 7.67 13.37 -8.61
N LEU A 74 8.61 12.50 -9.01
CA LEU A 74 8.94 11.26 -8.33
C LEU A 74 10.27 11.44 -7.59
N SER A 75 10.25 11.17 -6.29
CA SER A 75 11.47 11.11 -5.48
C SER A 75 11.56 9.73 -4.83
N ILE A 76 12.74 9.11 -4.89
CA ILE A 76 12.97 7.78 -4.32
C ILE A 76 14.05 7.89 -3.25
N LEU A 77 13.74 7.41 -2.06
CA LEU A 77 14.66 7.32 -0.93
C LEU A 77 15.22 5.90 -0.85
N PHE A 78 16.54 5.78 -0.95
CA PHE A 78 17.26 4.51 -0.82
C PHE A 78 17.86 4.35 0.58
N PRO A 79 18.23 3.11 0.98
CA PRO A 79 19.06 2.91 2.16
C PRO A 79 20.38 3.70 2.01
N PRO A 80 20.91 4.29 3.10
CA PRO A 80 22.14 5.09 3.05
C PRO A 80 23.37 4.29 2.57
N GLU A 81 23.31 2.97 2.68
CA GLU A 81 24.37 2.05 2.27
C GLU A 81 24.36 1.76 0.75
N THR A 82 23.26 2.04 0.06
CA THR A 82 23.09 1.79 -1.37
C THR A 82 23.72 2.91 -2.18
N ARG A 83 24.92 2.68 -2.74
CA ARG A 83 25.68 3.69 -3.50
C ARG A 83 25.14 3.96 -4.91
N GLU A 84 24.41 3.03 -5.50
CA GLU A 84 24.08 3.07 -6.93
C GLU A 84 22.58 3.31 -7.22
N GLY A 85 21.76 3.53 -6.18
CA GLY A 85 20.30 3.71 -6.37
C GLY A 85 19.61 2.50 -7.00
N ILE A 86 20.20 1.31 -6.85
CA ILE A 86 19.68 0.06 -7.39
C ILE A 86 18.80 -0.60 -6.33
N THR A 87 17.63 -1.08 -6.75
CA THR A 87 16.72 -1.89 -5.93
C THR A 87 16.40 -3.19 -6.65
N GLN A 88 16.16 -4.26 -5.89
CA GLN A 88 15.65 -5.51 -6.44
C GLN A 88 14.19 -5.34 -6.88
N ASN A 89 13.85 -5.88 -8.05
CA ASN A 89 12.47 -6.00 -8.51
C ASN A 89 12.05 -7.47 -8.43
N ILE A 90 10.88 -7.74 -7.85
CA ILE A 90 10.33 -9.09 -7.75
C ILE A 90 9.43 -9.33 -8.96
N TRP A 91 9.74 -10.39 -9.70
CA TRP A 91 9.13 -10.71 -10.98
C TRP A 91 8.71 -12.19 -11.02
N TYR A 92 7.48 -12.48 -11.44
CA TYR A 92 6.94 -13.84 -11.58
C TYR A 92 6.81 -14.21 -13.07
N PRO A 93 7.61 -15.16 -13.58
CA PRO A 93 7.59 -15.59 -14.98
C PRO A 93 6.23 -16.00 -15.52
N GLU A 94 5.44 -16.64 -14.67
CA GLU A 94 4.11 -17.17 -14.98
C GLU A 94 3.16 -16.06 -15.41
N VAL A 95 3.32 -14.85 -14.87
CA VAL A 95 2.49 -13.68 -15.20
C VAL A 95 2.77 -13.21 -16.62
N VAL A 96 4.03 -13.15 -17.06
CA VAL A 96 4.36 -12.78 -18.44
C VAL A 96 3.98 -13.89 -19.42
N GLN A 97 4.17 -15.15 -19.03
CA GLN A 97 3.73 -16.28 -19.85
C GLN A 97 2.20 -16.25 -20.06
N PHE A 98 1.43 -15.98 -19.01
CA PHE A 98 -0.01 -15.79 -19.09
C PHE A 98 -0.38 -14.63 -20.03
N LEU A 99 0.23 -13.45 -19.84
CA LEU A 99 -0.05 -12.29 -20.69
C LEU A 99 0.31 -12.54 -22.17
N SER A 100 1.38 -13.29 -22.45
CA SER A 100 1.75 -13.66 -23.81
C SER A 100 0.75 -14.65 -24.46
N THR A 101 0.06 -15.44 -23.64
CA THR A 101 -0.94 -16.42 -24.10
C THR A 101 -2.30 -15.76 -24.35
N VAL A 102 -2.63 -14.68 -23.64
CA VAL A 102 -3.90 -13.92 -23.78
C VAL A 102 -3.88 -12.95 -24.99
N HIS A 103 -2.76 -12.83 -25.70
CA HIS A 103 -2.62 -12.03 -26.92
C HIS A 103 -2.54 -12.86 -28.22
N THR A 104 -3.13 -14.07 -28.24
CA THR A 104 -3.45 -14.81 -29.48
C THR A 104 -4.96 -14.95 -29.60
#